data_AF-A0A7Y3HTY7-F1
#
_entry.id   AF-A0A7Y3HTY7-F1
#
_cell.length_a   1.000
_cell.length_b   1.000
_cell.length_c   1.000
_cell.angle_alpha   90.00
_cell.angle_beta   90.00
_cell.angle_gamma   90.00
#
_symmetry.space_group_name_H-M   'P 1'
#
loop_
_entity.id
_entity.type
_entity.pdbx_description
1 polymer ?
#
loop_
_entity_poly.entity_id
_entity_poly.type
_entity_poly.pdbx_seq_one_letter_code
_entity_poly.pdbx_strand_id
1 'polypeptide(L)'
;KAVLEVEEYTFAITQLSQAALRDVCGKVELDTILSKREEMGKNIKSIVEMETKEWGIEIMDVKIKDIQLPENMRRMMANQAEAERSRRARIILAEAESQAAAKLLEAGQLIDQSPSAIKLRLYQTLSNIAAEKNSTILFPFPEEVLPRNPKK
;
A
#
# COMPACT_ATOMS: atom_id res chain seq x y z
N LYS A 1 3.46 -39.18 38.43
CA LYS A 1 3.06 -37.97 39.18
C LYS A 1 2.00 -37.10 38.47
N ALA A 2 1.55 -37.43 37.25
CA ALA A 2 0.62 -36.61 36.47
C ALA A 2 -0.85 -37.10 36.43
N VAL A 3 -1.19 -38.19 37.13
CA VAL A 3 -2.54 -38.80 37.07
C VAL A 3 -3.44 -38.34 38.24
N LEU A 4 -2.91 -37.60 39.22
CA LEU A 4 -3.63 -37.30 40.48
C LEU A 4 -3.88 -35.80 40.77
N GLU A 5 -3.36 -34.86 39.99
CA GLU A 5 -3.46 -33.43 40.35
C GLU A 5 -4.39 -32.58 39.47
N VAL A 6 -4.79 -33.05 38.28
CA VAL A 6 -5.69 -32.28 37.43
C VAL A 6 -6.68 -33.22 36.74
N GLU A 7 -7.86 -33.39 37.32
CA GLU A 7 -9.00 -34.08 36.67
C GLU A 7 -9.41 -33.41 35.34
N GLU A 8 -8.89 -32.21 35.05
CA GLU A 8 -9.28 -31.40 33.89
C GLU A 8 -8.10 -30.61 33.27
N TYR A 9 -7.01 -31.29 32.88
CA TYR A 9 -5.85 -30.66 32.23
C TYR A 9 -6.25 -29.83 30.99
N THR A 10 -7.25 -30.29 30.24
CA THR A 10 -7.80 -29.58 29.07
C THR A 10 -8.40 -28.23 29.46
N PHE A 11 -9.10 -28.16 30.60
CA PHE A 11 -9.69 -26.92 31.10
C PHE A 11 -8.60 -25.94 31.55
N ALA A 12 -7.60 -26.43 32.29
CA ALA A 12 -6.45 -25.63 32.73
C ALA A 12 -5.68 -25.02 31.53
N ILE A 13 -5.40 -25.83 30.50
CA ILE A 13 -4.74 -25.35 29.27
C ILE A 13 -5.60 -24.33 28.52
N THR A 14 -6.92 -24.53 28.50
CA THR A 14 -7.84 -23.58 27.84
C THR A 14 -7.82 -22.23 28.56
N GLN A 15 -7.89 -22.22 29.88
CA GLN A 15 -7.80 -21.01 30.70
C GLN A 15 -6.45 -20.30 30.52
N LEU A 16 -5.35 -21.05 30.57
CA LEU A 16 -4.01 -20.52 30.33
C LEU A 16 -3.89 -19.90 28.94
N SER A 17 -4.36 -20.60 27.92
CA SER A 17 -4.35 -20.11 26.53
C SER A 17 -5.18 -18.83 26.38
N GLN A 18 -6.33 -18.73 27.06
CA GLN A 18 -7.15 -17.52 27.07
C GLN A 18 -6.46 -16.35 27.79
N ALA A 19 -5.80 -16.61 28.92
CA ALA A 19 -5.05 -15.59 29.64
C ALA A 19 -3.87 -15.06 28.81
N ALA A 20 -3.09 -15.97 28.19
CA ALA A 20 -2.00 -15.61 27.29
C ALA A 20 -2.49 -14.84 26.06
N LEU A 21 -3.60 -15.27 25.44
CA LEU A 21 -4.20 -14.56 24.30
C LEU A 21 -4.68 -13.17 24.70
N ARG A 22 -5.30 -13.01 25.88
CA ARG A 22 -5.73 -11.71 26.39
C ARG A 22 -4.55 -10.77 26.64
N ASP A 23 -3.48 -11.27 27.25
CA ASP A 23 -2.27 -10.49 27.55
C ASP A 23 -1.56 -10.01 26.28
N VAL A 24 -1.37 -10.91 25.30
CA VAL A 24 -0.78 -10.57 23.99
C VAL A 24 -1.65 -9.55 23.23
N CYS A 25 -2.97 -9.76 23.21
CA CYS A 25 -3.90 -8.82 22.56
C CYS A 25 -3.97 -7.46 23.27
N GLY A 26 -3.67 -7.38 24.57
CA GLY A 26 -3.64 -6.12 25.32
C GLY A 26 -2.37 -5.30 25.12
N LYS A 27 -1.25 -5.96 24.79
CA LYS A 27 0.07 -5.33 24.60
C LYS A 27 0.33 -4.85 23.18
N VAL A 28 -0.42 -5.35 22.21
CA VAL A 28 -0.19 -5.14 20.78
C VAL A 28 -1.36 -4.40 20.15
N GLU A 29 -1.06 -3.46 19.24
CA GLU A 29 -2.11 -2.76 18.50
C GLU A 29 -2.90 -3.73 17.60
N LEU A 30 -4.21 -3.48 17.50
CA LEU A 30 -5.13 -4.33 16.73
C LEU A 30 -4.70 -4.52 15.27
N ASP A 31 -4.17 -3.48 14.61
CA ASP A 31 -3.72 -3.57 13.23
C ASP A 31 -2.54 -4.54 13.05
N THR A 32 -1.66 -4.58 14.05
CA THR A 32 -0.54 -5.53 14.10
C THR A 32 -1.05 -6.95 14.29
N ILE A 33 -2.06 -7.17 15.14
CA ILE A 33 -2.68 -8.48 15.34
C ILE A 33 -3.33 -8.99 14.03
N LEU A 34 -3.99 -8.10 13.29
CA LEU A 34 -4.64 -8.43 12.02
C LEU A 34 -3.62 -8.73 10.91
N SER A 35 -2.53 -7.96 10.84
CA SER A 35 -1.52 -8.07 9.79
C SER A 35 -0.50 -9.19 10.05
N LYS A 36 -0.20 -9.52 11.31
CA LYS A 36 0.88 -10.43 11.72
C LYS A 36 0.37 -11.60 12.57
N ARG A 37 -0.66 -12.30 12.09
CA ARG A 37 -1.30 -13.41 12.82
C ARG A 37 -0.35 -14.55 13.17
N GLU A 38 0.57 -14.90 12.27
CA GLU A 38 1.54 -15.97 12.53
C GLU A 38 2.55 -15.61 13.63
N GLU A 39 2.99 -14.35 13.67
CA GLU A 39 3.89 -13.83 14.71
C GLU A 39 3.19 -13.86 16.07
N MET A 40 1.92 -13.47 16.12
CA MET A 40 1.10 -13.55 17.34
C MET A 40 0.91 -15.00 17.79
N GLY A 41 0.63 -15.92 16.86
CA GLY A 41 0.51 -17.35 17.16
C GLY A 41 1.78 -17.93 17.79
N LYS A 42 2.95 -17.58 17.26
CA LYS A 42 4.25 -18.00 17.82
C LYS A 42 4.52 -17.42 19.21
N ASN A 43 4.16 -16.17 19.45
CA ASN A 43 4.29 -15.54 20.77
C ASN A 43 3.38 -16.23 21.79
N ILE A 44 2.10 -16.47 21.45
CA ILE A 44 1.16 -17.16 22.33
C ILE A 44 1.66 -18.58 22.59
N LYS A 45 2.09 -19.31 21.56
CA LYS A 45 2.68 -20.66 21.72
C LYS A 45 3.80 -20.66 22.75
N SER A 46 4.75 -19.73 22.63
CA SER A 46 5.91 -19.67 23.53
C SER A 46 5.52 -19.45 24.99
N ILE A 47 4.49 -18.63 25.25
CA ILE A 47 3.97 -18.38 26.60
C ILE A 47 3.30 -19.63 27.16
N VAL A 48 2.39 -20.26 26.39
CA VAL A 48 1.66 -21.43 26.85
C VAL A 48 2.59 -22.64 27.02
N GLU A 49 3.59 -22.81 26.14
CA GLU A 49 4.57 -23.89 26.22
C GLU A 49 5.48 -23.78 27.45
N MET A 50 5.80 -22.56 27.89
CA MET A 50 6.57 -22.34 29.12
C MET A 50 5.82 -22.83 30.36
N GLU A 51 4.52 -22.54 30.48
CA GLU A 51 3.70 -22.93 31.64
C GLU A 51 3.24 -24.40 31.58
N THR A 52 2.94 -24.93 30.39
CA THR A 52 2.50 -26.34 30.23
C THR A 52 3.64 -27.37 30.37
N LYS A 53 4.90 -26.92 30.35
CA LYS A 53 6.07 -27.78 30.56
C LYS A 53 6.08 -28.45 31.94
N GLU A 54 5.55 -27.79 32.96
CA GLU A 54 5.42 -28.36 34.32
C GLU A 54 4.44 -29.54 34.35
N TRP A 55 3.48 -29.58 33.42
CA TRP A 55 2.49 -30.64 33.28
C TRP A 55 2.93 -31.75 32.31
N GLY A 56 4.06 -31.58 31.62
CA GLY A 56 4.58 -32.54 30.65
C GLY A 56 3.79 -32.61 29.34
N ILE A 57 3.14 -31.50 28.96
CA ILE A 57 2.32 -31.42 27.74
C ILE A 57 3.09 -30.65 26.67
N GLU A 58 3.17 -31.20 25.47
CA GLU A 58 3.83 -30.57 24.31
C GLU A 58 2.80 -29.90 23.39
N ILE A 59 3.05 -28.65 23.02
CA ILE A 59 2.15 -27.87 22.17
C ILE A 59 2.71 -27.85 20.75
N MET A 60 1.97 -28.45 19.81
CA MET A 60 2.39 -28.47 18.41
C MET A 60 2.29 -27.10 17.74
N ASP A 61 1.12 -26.47 17.79
CA ASP A 61 0.86 -25.19 17.12
C ASP A 61 -0.30 -24.43 17.76
N VAL A 62 -0.26 -23.09 17.65
CA VAL A 62 -1.33 -22.19 18.11
C VAL A 62 -1.70 -21.26 16.98
N LYS A 63 -2.95 -21.36 16.51
CA LYS A 63 -3.49 -20.53 15.43
C LYS A 63 -4.65 -19.69 15.91
N ILE A 64 -4.63 -18.40 15.54
CA ILE A 64 -5.75 -17.50 15.71
C ILE A 64 -6.78 -17.82 14.62
N LYS A 65 -7.97 -18.25 15.03
CA LYS A 65 -9.06 -18.61 14.11
C LYS A 65 -9.78 -17.36 13.59
N ASP A 66 -10.67 -16.79 14.41
CA ASP A 66 -11.51 -15.65 14.04
C ASP A 66 -11.42 -14.54 15.10
N ILE A 67 -11.34 -13.29 14.64
CA ILE A 67 -11.39 -12.09 15.50
C ILE A 67 -12.69 -11.36 15.20
N GLN A 68 -13.60 -11.36 16.17
CA GLN A 68 -14.87 -10.65 16.05
C GLN A 68 -14.73 -9.23 16.59
N LEU A 69 -14.78 -8.26 15.69
CA LEU A 69 -14.72 -6.84 16.00
C LEU A 69 -16.14 -6.25 16.08
N PRO A 70 -16.42 -5.39 17.08
CA PRO A 70 -17.66 -4.61 17.12
C PRO A 70 -17.87 -3.84 15.82
N GLU A 71 -19.12 -3.72 15.37
CA GLU A 71 -19.46 -3.09 14.10
C GLU A 71 -18.95 -1.65 13.98
N ASN A 72 -19.08 -0.87 15.07
CA ASN A 72 -18.57 0.50 15.13
C ASN A 72 -17.06 0.59 14.85
N MET A 73 -16.27 -0.28 15.47
CA MET A 73 -14.81 -0.29 15.29
C MET A 73 -14.43 -0.68 13.87
N ARG A 74 -15.09 -1.71 13.31
CA ARG A 74 -14.86 -2.15 11.92
C ARG A 74 -15.10 -1.02 10.92
N ARG A 75 -16.16 -0.24 11.13
CA ARG A 75 -16.48 0.92 10.28
C ARG A 75 -15.41 2.01 10.39
N MET A 76 -14.97 2.33 11.60
CA MET A 76 -13.93 3.35 11.81
C MET A 76 -12.59 2.92 11.19
N MET A 77 -12.20 1.66 11.35
CA MET A 77 -10.99 1.11 10.73
C MET A 77 -11.08 1.12 9.20
N ALA A 78 -12.23 0.78 8.63
CA ALA A 78 -12.44 0.85 7.19
C ALA A 78 -12.26 2.28 6.67
N ASN A 79 -12.87 3.27 7.34
CA ASN A 79 -12.72 4.68 7.00
C ASN A 79 -11.26 5.16 7.13
N GLN A 80 -10.56 4.75 8.19
CA GLN A 80 -9.14 5.08 8.38
C GLN A 80 -8.26 4.47 7.29
N ALA A 81 -8.47 3.19 6.96
CA ALA A 81 -7.73 2.49 5.93
C ALA A 81 -7.97 3.11 4.54
N GLU A 82 -9.20 3.51 4.24
CA GLU A 82 -9.54 4.21 3.00
C GLU A 82 -8.87 5.59 2.93
N ALA A 83 -8.89 6.36 4.01
CA ALA A 83 -8.25 7.66 4.08
C ALA A 83 -6.73 7.56 3.87
N GLU A 84 -6.04 6.64 4.55
CA GLU A 84 -4.60 6.45 4.37
C GLU A 84 -4.27 5.93 2.97
N ARG A 85 -5.10 5.04 2.40
CA ARG A 85 -4.93 4.57 1.01
C ARG A 85 -5.10 5.70 0.00
N SER A 86 -6.11 6.56 0.18
CA SER A 86 -6.32 7.76 -0.64
C SER A 86 -5.17 8.75 -0.52
N ARG A 87 -4.64 8.94 0.70
CA ARG A 87 -3.47 9.80 0.95
C ARG A 87 -2.24 9.28 0.22
N ARG A 88 -1.93 7.99 0.37
CA ARG A 88 -0.80 7.34 -0.32
C ARG A 88 -0.94 7.42 -1.84
N ALA A 89 -2.13 7.14 -2.37
CA ALA A 89 -2.39 7.25 -3.80
C ALA A 89 -2.12 8.66 -4.34
N ARG A 90 -2.52 9.70 -3.61
CA ARG A 90 -2.25 11.11 -3.98
C ARG A 90 -0.77 11.46 -3.96
N ILE A 91 -0.02 10.98 -2.98
CA ILE A 91 1.43 11.20 -2.91
C ILE A 91 2.12 10.55 -4.11
N ILE A 92 1.78 9.29 -4.40
CA ILE A 92 2.35 8.56 -5.54
C ILE A 92 2.02 9.27 -6.87
N LEU A 93 0.78 9.75 -7.02
CA LEU A 93 0.39 10.51 -8.21
C LEU A 93 1.22 11.79 -8.35
N ALA A 94 1.34 12.58 -7.28
CA ALA A 94 2.10 13.82 -7.30
C ALA A 94 3.60 13.59 -7.60
N GLU A 95 4.19 12.53 -7.04
CA GLU A 95 5.56 12.13 -7.35
C GLU A 95 5.71 11.69 -8.80
N ALA A 96 4.77 10.90 -9.32
CA ALA A 96 4.77 10.47 -10.71
C ALA A 96 4.62 11.66 -11.68
N GLU A 97 3.73 12.61 -11.37
CA GLU A 97 3.55 13.84 -12.15
C GLU A 97 4.82 14.70 -12.14
N SER A 98 5.48 14.84 -10.98
CA SER A 98 6.74 15.58 -10.87
C SER A 98 7.85 14.95 -11.72
N GLN A 99 8.00 13.62 -11.66
CA GLN A 99 8.97 12.89 -12.47
C GLN A 99 8.68 13.01 -13.97
N ALA A 100 7.40 12.90 -14.36
CA ALA A 100 6.98 13.08 -15.74
C ALA A 100 7.28 14.50 -16.25
N ALA A 101 6.95 15.52 -15.46
CA ALA A 101 7.22 16.92 -15.81
C ALA A 101 8.73 17.19 -15.96
N ALA A 102 9.55 16.66 -15.07
CA ALA A 102 11.01 16.79 -15.15
C ALA A 102 11.56 16.17 -16.45
N LYS A 103 11.09 14.97 -16.82
CA LYS A 103 11.49 14.30 -18.06
C LYS A 103 11.02 15.03 -19.32
N LEU A 104 9.82 15.59 -19.29
CA LEU A 104 9.30 16.42 -20.39
C LEU A 104 10.09 17.72 -20.54
N LEU A 105 10.50 18.35 -19.44
CA LEU A 105 11.35 19.54 -19.47
C LEU A 105 12.72 19.23 -20.07
N GLU A 106 13.36 18.14 -19.63
CA GLU A 106 14.64 17.67 -20.17
C GLU A 106 14.54 17.41 -21.67
N ALA A 107 13.48 16.72 -22.12
CA ALA A 107 13.24 16.49 -23.54
C ALA A 107 12.99 17.80 -24.31
N GLY A 108 12.26 18.76 -23.71
CA GLY A 108 12.03 20.08 -24.30
C GLY A 108 13.32 20.87 -24.50
N GLN A 109 14.18 20.91 -23.48
CA GLN A 109 15.50 21.55 -23.54
C GLN A 109 16.39 20.91 -24.61
N LEU A 110 16.37 19.57 -24.72
CA LEU A 110 17.12 18.86 -25.75
C LEU A 110 16.64 19.21 -27.17
N ILE A 111 15.32 19.35 -27.34
CA ILE A 111 14.71 19.74 -28.62
C ILE A 111 15.06 21.19 -28.97
N ASP A 112 15.14 22.09 -27.99
CA ASP A 112 15.47 23.50 -28.20
C ASP A 112 16.93 23.72 -28.68
N GLN A 113 17.83 22.78 -28.38
CA GLN A 113 19.23 22.84 -28.88
C GLN A 113 19.33 22.84 -30.41
N SER A 114 18.32 22.34 -31.12
CA SER A 114 18.32 22.33 -32.58
C SER A 114 16.94 22.70 -33.15
N PRO A 115 16.83 23.81 -33.90
CA PRO A 115 15.57 24.19 -34.58
C PRO A 115 15.03 23.12 -35.54
N SER A 116 15.88 22.20 -35.99
CA SER A 116 15.51 21.07 -36.84
C SER A 116 14.75 19.98 -36.08
N ALA A 117 15.03 19.80 -34.78
CA ALA A 117 14.39 18.77 -33.95
C ALA A 117 12.89 19.03 -33.76
N ILE A 118 12.49 20.30 -33.56
CA ILE A 118 11.08 20.71 -33.48
C ILE A 118 10.35 20.39 -34.78
N LYS A 119 10.96 20.68 -35.93
CA LYS A 119 10.38 20.40 -37.26
C LYS A 119 10.19 18.91 -37.50
N LEU A 120 11.18 18.08 -37.13
CA LEU A 120 11.07 16.63 -37.23
C LEU A 120 9.94 16.09 -36.34
N ARG A 121 9.82 16.60 -35.11
CA ARG A 121 8.71 16.23 -34.21
C ARG A 121 7.35 16.64 -34.79
N LEU A 122 7.25 17.82 -35.40
CA LEU A 122 6.05 18.25 -36.11
C LEU A 122 5.67 17.29 -37.25
N TYR A 123 6.63 16.88 -38.08
CA TYR A 123 6.37 15.92 -39.16
C TYR A 123 5.94 14.55 -38.63
N GLN A 124 6.53 14.07 -37.53
CA GLN A 124 6.09 12.83 -36.88
C GLN A 124 4.65 12.94 -36.36
N THR A 125 4.30 14.04 -35.69
CA THR A 125 2.93 14.28 -35.23
C THR A 125 1.94 14.32 -36.41
N LEU A 126 2.29 14.98 -37.50
CA LEU A 126 1.47 15.01 -38.72
C LEU A 126 1.29 13.62 -39.33
N SER A 127 2.36 12.82 -39.37
CA SER A 127 2.29 11.44 -39.85
C SER A 127 1.38 10.57 -38.97
N ASN A 128 1.42 10.75 -37.65
CA ASN A 128 0.56 10.02 -36.71
C ASN A 128 -0.92 10.41 -36.89
N ILE A 129 -1.22 11.71 -37.01
CA ILE A 129 -2.59 12.20 -37.24
C ILE A 129 -3.12 11.72 -38.60
N ALA A 130 -2.28 11.72 -39.63
CA ALA A 130 -2.64 11.21 -40.96
C ALA A 130 -2.94 9.70 -40.94
N ALA A 131 -2.24 8.93 -40.09
CA ALA A 131 -2.52 7.51 -39.89
C ALA A 131 -3.87 7.26 -39.19
N GLU A 132 -4.31 8.15 -38.30
CA GLU A 132 -5.60 8.08 -37.61
C GLU A 132 -6.83 8.48 -38.47
N LYS A 133 -6.64 8.82 -39.76
CA LYS A 133 -7.70 9.21 -40.72
C LYS A 133 -8.58 10.40 -40.28
N ASN A 134 -8.07 11.33 -39.46
CA ASN A 134 -8.78 12.56 -39.12
C ASN A 134 -8.50 13.66 -40.18
N SER A 135 -9.54 14.10 -40.91
CA SER A 135 -9.41 14.96 -42.11
C SER A 135 -9.32 16.47 -41.85
N THR A 136 -9.45 16.91 -40.60
CA THR A 136 -9.38 18.34 -40.23
C THR A 136 -8.21 18.59 -39.30
N ILE A 137 -7.13 19.17 -39.83
CA ILE A 137 -5.94 19.56 -39.06
C ILE A 137 -6.04 21.07 -38.76
N LEU A 138 -6.35 21.42 -37.51
CA LEU A 138 -6.27 22.81 -37.03
C LEU A 138 -4.80 23.14 -36.78
N PHE A 139 -4.24 24.06 -37.57
CA PHE A 139 -2.85 24.49 -37.44
C PHE A 139 -2.76 25.72 -36.52
N PRO A 140 -2.27 25.61 -35.28
CA PRO A 140 -1.88 26.79 -34.52
C PRO A 140 -0.59 27.33 -35.15
N PHE A 141 -0.70 28.42 -35.91
CA PHE A 141 0.46 29.10 -36.45
C PHE A 141 1.25 29.74 -35.30
N PRO A 142 2.57 29.48 -35.15
CA PRO A 142 3.37 30.09 -34.10
C PRO A 142 3.44 31.60 -34.28
N GLU A 143 3.10 32.35 -33.22
CA GLU A 143 3.15 33.82 -33.21
C GLU A 143 4.58 34.35 -33.44
N GLU A 144 5.59 33.51 -33.20
CA GLU A 144 7.02 33.80 -33.41
C GLU A 144 7.40 34.10 -34.87
N VAL A 145 6.59 33.64 -35.84
CA VAL A 145 6.80 33.89 -37.28
C VAL A 145 6.11 35.19 -37.72
N LEU A 146 5.26 35.78 -36.88
CA LEU A 146 4.67 37.08 -37.18
C LEU A 146 5.77 38.16 -37.03
N PRO A 147 6.03 38.96 -38.07
CA PRO A 147 6.97 40.06 -37.94
C PRO A 147 6.48 41.02 -36.86
N ARG A 148 7.19 41.07 -35.73
CA ARG A 148 6.99 42.12 -34.73
C ARG A 148 7.30 43.44 -35.40
N ASN A 149 6.25 44.17 -35.80
CA ASN A 149 6.40 45.49 -36.38
C ASN A 149 6.99 46.41 -35.29
N PRO A 150 8.20 46.97 -35.47
CA PRO A 150 8.73 47.91 -34.50
C PRO A 150 7.87 49.18 -34.61
N LYS A 151 7.02 49.42 -33.61
CA LYS A 151 6.28 50.67 -33.49
C LYS A 151 7.31 51.81 -33.37
N LYS A 152 7.26 52.75 -34.32
CA LYS A 152 7.82 54.10 -34.18
C LYS A 152 7.10 54.85 -33.08
#